data_AF-A0A1T4XHW6-F1
#
_entry.id   AF-A0A1T4XHW6-F1
#
_cell.length_a   1.000
_cell.length_b   1.000
_cell.length_c   1.000
_cell.angle_alpha   90.00
_cell.angle_beta   90.00
_cell.angle_gamma   90.00
#
_symmetry.space_group_name_H-M   'P 1'
#
loop_
_entity.id
_entity.type
_entity.pdbx_description
1 polymer ?
#
loop_
_entity_poly.entity_id
_entity_poly.type
_entity_poly.pdbx_seq_one_letter_code
_entity_poly.pdbx_strand_id
1 'polypeptide(L)'
;MHPSLQFCSFLTVFLGIASCSAPTPKRQAFPLLDRTVQAHVKAGDQVLYPQLVYSPKPEYPVLPASGSVWAVMRVDRSGQVSEIKVIGTAPKTYVASIERALSQWKFKPGSIAGCPTEFPMQVKISFAESANPEAVNAAKSQQGLIFDFRHWLIRSSFPELIDEIEMKERRGEKLVRPKLAKAPSNIKHPDPTKTGIVFTTFIINAKGRPENIHIFGDVPAEFRETISNAILSGEYKPATLNGKPHACPTGMPFKFITHGYSDE
;
A
#
# COMPACT_ATOMS: atom_id res chain seq x y z
N MET A 1 -42.33 -64.30 -31.57
CA MET A 1 -41.85 -63.04 -32.18
C MET A 1 -41.87 -61.96 -31.09
N HIS A 2 -40.68 -61.49 -30.70
CA HIS A 2 -40.40 -60.26 -29.95
C HIS A 2 -40.85 -59.00 -30.75
N PRO A 3 -40.77 -57.76 -30.23
CA PRO A 3 -41.54 -57.18 -29.12
C PRO A 3 -42.16 -55.82 -29.53
N SER A 4 -43.08 -55.25 -28.74
CA SER A 4 -43.53 -53.85 -28.89
C SER A 4 -42.98 -53.00 -27.75
N LEU A 5 -41.83 -52.36 -27.99
CA LEU A 5 -41.28 -51.29 -27.16
C LEU A 5 -41.99 -49.98 -27.54
N GLN A 6 -42.86 -49.47 -26.67
CA GLN A 6 -43.40 -48.12 -26.77
C GLN A 6 -42.31 -47.10 -26.42
N PHE A 7 -42.05 -46.21 -27.38
CA PHE A 7 -41.24 -45.01 -27.22
C PHE A 7 -41.97 -44.01 -26.30
N CYS A 8 -41.42 -43.75 -25.11
CA CYS A 8 -41.74 -42.54 -24.35
C CYS A 8 -40.92 -41.37 -24.92
N SER A 9 -41.56 -40.53 -25.74
CA SER A 9 -41.09 -39.17 -25.99
C SER A 9 -41.53 -38.29 -24.82
N PHE A 10 -40.59 -37.78 -24.03
CA PHE A 10 -40.82 -36.60 -23.21
C PHE A 10 -39.88 -35.47 -23.64
N LEU A 11 -40.54 -34.49 -24.22
CA LEU A 11 -40.14 -33.16 -24.62
C LEU A 11 -39.24 -32.49 -23.56
N THR A 12 -37.97 -32.24 -23.89
CA THR A 12 -37.10 -31.41 -23.05
C THR A 12 -37.50 -29.95 -23.24
N VAL A 13 -38.23 -29.39 -22.26
CA VAL A 13 -38.48 -27.95 -22.17
C VAL A 13 -37.15 -27.27 -21.82
N PHE A 14 -36.56 -26.57 -22.79
CA PHE A 14 -35.46 -25.64 -22.53
C PHE A 14 -36.02 -24.46 -21.72
N LEU A 15 -35.81 -24.47 -20.40
CA LEU A 15 -35.88 -23.25 -19.61
C LEU A 15 -34.77 -22.32 -20.08
N GLY A 16 -35.13 -21.35 -20.91
CA GLY A 16 -34.30 -20.19 -21.20
C GLY A 16 -34.06 -19.42 -19.92
N ILE A 17 -32.92 -19.65 -19.29
CA ILE A 17 -32.39 -18.78 -18.24
C ILE A 17 -32.05 -17.45 -18.93
N ALA A 18 -33.00 -16.51 -18.89
CA ALA A 18 -32.71 -15.11 -19.15
C ALA A 18 -31.69 -14.68 -18.08
N SER A 19 -30.41 -14.69 -18.47
CA SER A 19 -29.33 -14.19 -17.63
C SER A 19 -29.57 -12.69 -17.47
N CYS A 20 -30.20 -12.33 -16.35
CA CYS A 20 -30.38 -10.95 -15.93
C CYS A 20 -28.98 -10.40 -15.63
N SER A 21 -28.35 -9.81 -16.65
CA SER A 21 -27.10 -9.10 -16.49
C SER A 21 -27.38 -7.89 -15.62
N ALA A 22 -27.14 -8.04 -14.32
CA ALA A 22 -27.13 -6.92 -13.41
C ALA A 22 -26.14 -5.88 -13.95
N PRO A 23 -26.50 -4.60 -14.09
CA PRO A 23 -25.57 -3.58 -14.54
C PRO A 23 -24.38 -3.58 -13.58
N THR A 24 -23.20 -3.94 -14.10
CA THR A 24 -21.94 -3.89 -13.39
C THR A 24 -21.86 -2.54 -12.68
N PRO A 25 -21.75 -2.47 -11.34
CA PRO A 25 -21.54 -1.20 -10.68
C PRO A 25 -20.31 -0.59 -11.34
N LYS A 26 -20.48 0.60 -11.96
CA LYS A 26 -19.38 1.33 -12.58
C LYS A 26 -18.29 1.44 -11.53
N ARG A 27 -17.29 0.58 -11.66
CA ARG A 27 -16.12 0.50 -10.81
C ARG A 27 -15.53 1.89 -10.86
N GLN A 28 -15.67 2.66 -9.79
CA GLN A 28 -14.82 3.82 -9.61
C GLN A 28 -13.41 3.25 -9.55
N ALA A 29 -12.73 3.27 -10.70
CA ALA A 29 -11.29 3.19 -10.71
C ALA A 29 -10.83 4.21 -9.68
N PHE A 30 -9.89 3.82 -8.81
CA PHE A 30 -9.12 4.81 -8.08
C PHE A 30 -8.70 5.85 -9.11
N PRO A 31 -9.06 7.15 -8.95
CA PRO A 31 -8.53 8.16 -9.84
C PRO A 31 -7.02 7.94 -9.83
N LEU A 32 -6.49 7.49 -10.98
CA LEU A 32 -5.08 7.23 -11.14
C LEU A 32 -4.40 8.50 -10.66
N LEU A 33 -3.63 8.36 -9.59
CA LEU A 33 -2.73 9.40 -9.09
C LEU A 33 -2.07 10.03 -10.32
N ASP A 34 -2.28 11.33 -10.43
CA ASP A 34 -1.84 12.16 -11.55
C ASP A 34 -0.43 11.81 -12.04
N ARG A 35 -0.26 11.72 -13.36
CA ARG A 35 0.99 11.39 -14.07
C ARG A 35 2.12 12.40 -13.79
N THR A 36 1.81 13.51 -13.13
CA THR A 36 2.72 14.62 -12.83
C THR A 36 3.81 14.28 -11.82
N VAL A 37 3.58 13.36 -10.87
CA VAL A 37 4.62 12.93 -9.91
C VAL A 37 5.62 11.97 -10.56
N GLN A 38 5.17 11.12 -11.49
CA GLN A 38 6.02 10.15 -12.20
C GLN A 38 7.06 10.80 -13.12
N ALA A 39 6.84 12.04 -13.57
CA ALA A 39 7.70 12.68 -14.57
C ALA A 39 8.99 13.33 -14.02
N HIS A 40 9.18 13.39 -12.69
CA HIS A 40 10.22 14.25 -12.09
C HIS A 40 11.21 13.55 -11.14
N VAL A 41 11.09 12.24 -10.90
CA VAL A 41 12.03 11.53 -10.01
C VAL A 41 13.06 10.79 -10.84
N LYS A 42 14.31 11.24 -10.81
CA LYS A 42 15.44 10.54 -11.44
C LYS A 42 16.09 9.59 -10.43
N ALA A 43 16.71 8.53 -10.95
CA ALA A 43 17.53 7.64 -10.14
C ALA A 43 18.65 8.46 -9.46
N GLY A 44 18.64 8.49 -8.13
CA GLY A 44 19.61 9.25 -7.31
C GLY A 44 19.06 10.49 -6.62
N ASP A 45 17.83 10.93 -6.93
CA ASP A 45 17.24 12.11 -6.31
C ASP A 45 16.94 11.91 -4.81
N GLN A 46 17.30 12.90 -4.00
CA GLN A 46 17.02 12.90 -2.56
C GLN A 46 15.53 13.16 -2.33
N VAL A 47 14.82 12.19 -1.76
CA VAL A 47 13.39 12.35 -1.42
C VAL A 47 13.22 12.51 0.08
N LEU A 48 12.71 13.66 0.50
CA LEU A 48 12.24 13.93 1.86
C LEU A 48 10.71 13.87 1.85
N TYR A 49 10.13 13.12 2.77
CA TYR A 49 8.67 12.92 2.81
C TYR A 49 7.99 13.94 3.70
N PRO A 50 6.69 14.22 3.45
CA PRO A 50 5.94 15.05 4.38
C PRO A 50 5.89 14.41 5.76
N GLN A 51 6.20 15.17 6.80
CA GLN A 51 6.16 14.70 8.18
C GLN A 51 4.92 15.24 8.86
N LEU A 52 4.09 14.38 9.43
CA LEU A 52 2.86 14.81 10.11
C LEU A 52 3.21 15.64 11.35
N VAL A 53 2.69 16.87 11.41
CA VAL A 53 2.93 17.82 12.52
C VAL A 53 1.68 18.00 13.36
N TYR A 54 0.50 17.97 12.74
CA TYR A 54 -0.78 18.16 13.42
C TYR A 54 -1.86 17.29 12.80
N SER A 55 -2.58 16.53 13.62
CA SER A 55 -3.60 15.57 13.16
C SER A 55 -4.77 15.45 14.13
N PRO A 56 -5.74 16.38 14.10
CA PRO A 56 -6.98 16.20 14.85
C PRO A 56 -7.69 14.93 14.37
N LYS A 57 -8.33 14.23 15.31
CA LYS A 57 -9.10 13.02 15.01
C LYS A 57 -10.51 13.41 14.53
N PRO A 58 -11.17 12.58 13.69
CA PRO A 58 -12.58 12.78 13.35
C PRO A 58 -13.47 12.69 14.59
N GLU A 59 -14.35 13.67 14.75
CA GLU A 59 -15.41 13.65 15.77
C GLU A 59 -16.65 12.99 15.18
N TYR A 60 -17.00 11.80 15.68
CA TYR A 60 -18.15 11.06 15.18
C TYR A 60 -19.43 11.42 15.94
N PRO A 61 -20.57 11.57 15.25
CA PRO A 61 -21.85 11.64 15.93
C PRO A 61 -22.16 10.30 16.62
N VAL A 62 -22.96 10.35 17.69
CA VAL A 62 -23.37 9.17 18.47
C VAL A 62 -24.34 8.33 17.65
N LEU A 63 -23.80 7.48 16.76
CA LEU A 63 -24.54 6.50 15.99
C LEU A 63 -23.91 5.12 16.18
N PRO A 64 -24.70 4.04 16.19
CA PRO A 64 -24.18 2.68 16.27
C PRO A 64 -23.53 2.30 14.93
N ALA A 65 -22.27 2.66 14.75
CA ALA A 65 -21.50 2.31 13.57
C ALA A 65 -20.06 1.96 13.95
N SER A 66 -19.61 0.81 13.47
CA SER A 66 -18.22 0.37 13.53
C SER A 66 -17.74 -0.05 12.15
N GLY A 67 -16.45 0.14 11.89
CA GLY A 67 -15.87 -0.18 10.59
C GLY A 67 -14.55 0.51 10.35
N SER A 68 -14.05 0.37 9.13
CA SER A 68 -12.87 1.09 8.67
C SER A 68 -13.02 1.52 7.23
N VAL A 69 -12.56 2.73 6.93
CA VAL A 69 -12.49 3.27 5.57
C VAL A 69 -11.06 3.67 5.25
N TRP A 70 -10.77 3.78 3.97
CA TRP A 70 -9.56 4.42 3.48
C TRP A 70 -9.88 5.86 3.09
N ALA A 71 -8.98 6.79 3.32
CA ALA A 71 -9.03 8.10 2.68
C ALA A 71 -7.77 8.31 1.87
N VAL A 72 -7.91 8.83 0.66
CA VAL A 72 -6.81 9.31 -0.18
C VAL A 72 -6.83 10.83 -0.16
N MET A 73 -5.66 11.45 -0.17
CA MET A 73 -5.50 12.91 -0.10
C MET A 73 -4.18 13.32 -0.74
N ARG A 74 -3.94 14.62 -0.92
CA ARG A 74 -2.63 15.17 -1.29
C ARG A 74 -2.10 16.05 -0.18
N VAL A 75 -0.79 16.03 0.01
CA VAL A 75 -0.06 17.05 0.77
C VAL A 75 0.65 17.94 -0.22
N ASP A 76 0.35 19.22 -0.20
CA ASP A 76 0.96 20.18 -1.10
C ASP A 76 2.38 20.59 -0.67
N ARG A 77 3.01 21.46 -1.47
CA ARG A 77 4.36 21.99 -1.23
C ARG A 77 4.49 22.85 0.04
N SER A 78 3.36 23.26 0.62
CA SER A 78 3.29 23.98 1.90
C SER A 78 3.00 23.06 3.09
N GLY A 79 2.76 21.77 2.84
CA GLY A 79 2.41 20.81 3.87
C GLY A 79 0.93 20.80 4.25
N GLN A 80 0.06 21.36 3.41
CA GLN A 80 -1.38 21.36 3.62
C GLN A 80 -2.05 20.21 2.88
N VAL A 81 -3.14 19.71 3.45
CA VAL A 81 -3.92 18.61 2.88
C VAL A 81 -4.99 19.12 1.91
N SER A 82 -5.09 18.50 0.74
CA SER A 82 -6.10 18.76 -0.28
C SER A 82 -6.60 17.46 -0.94
N GLU A 83 -7.59 17.56 -1.84
CA GLU A 83 -8.12 16.44 -2.64
C GLU A 83 -8.50 15.18 -1.84
N ILE A 84 -9.13 15.38 -0.68
CA ILE A 84 -9.53 14.28 0.19
C ILE A 84 -10.69 13.52 -0.44
N LYS A 85 -10.55 12.19 -0.54
CA LYS A 85 -11.60 11.27 -0.96
C LYS A 85 -11.64 10.06 -0.05
N VAL A 86 -12.79 9.85 0.60
CA VAL A 86 -13.04 8.65 1.39
C VAL A 86 -13.52 7.49 0.51
N ILE A 87 -12.93 6.32 0.72
CA ILE A 87 -13.11 5.10 -0.05
C ILE A 87 -13.49 3.98 0.92
N GLY A 88 -14.69 3.43 0.71
CA GLY A 88 -15.27 2.39 1.55
C GLY A 88 -16.69 2.73 1.98
N THR A 89 -17.27 1.87 2.81
CA THR A 89 -18.64 2.03 3.31
C THR A 89 -18.61 2.62 4.71
N ALA A 90 -19.18 3.82 4.87
CA ALA A 90 -19.41 4.46 6.15
C ALA A 90 -20.66 5.35 6.08
N PRO A 91 -21.30 5.66 7.23
CA PRO A 91 -22.37 6.65 7.28
C PRO A 91 -21.90 8.00 6.70
N LYS A 92 -22.76 8.71 5.96
CA LYS A 92 -22.41 10.00 5.34
C LYS A 92 -21.89 11.03 6.35
N THR A 93 -22.45 11.03 7.56
CA THR A 93 -22.01 11.90 8.65
C THR A 93 -20.61 11.56 9.16
N TYR A 94 -20.21 10.29 9.12
CA TYR A 94 -18.86 9.85 9.46
C TYR A 94 -17.88 10.25 8.38
N VAL A 95 -18.26 10.08 7.11
CA VAL A 95 -17.47 10.54 5.95
C VAL A 95 -17.17 12.04 6.06
N ALA A 96 -18.19 12.86 6.29
CA ALA A 96 -18.01 14.31 6.46
C ALA A 96 -17.11 14.67 7.66
N SER A 97 -17.20 13.91 8.76
CA SER A 97 -16.37 14.12 9.94
C SER A 97 -14.91 13.74 9.69
N ILE A 98 -14.69 12.67 8.91
CA ILE A 98 -13.38 12.24 8.45
C ILE A 98 -12.74 13.29 7.54
N GLU A 99 -13.48 13.76 6.53
CA GLU A 99 -12.99 14.78 5.59
C GLU A 99 -12.63 16.08 6.32
N ARG A 100 -13.47 16.52 7.26
CA ARG A 100 -13.21 17.70 8.10
C ARG A 100 -11.96 17.55 8.96
N ALA A 101 -11.72 16.38 9.54
CA ALA A 101 -10.53 16.16 10.34
C ALA A 101 -9.27 16.14 9.47
N LEU A 102 -9.30 15.41 8.34
CA LEU A 102 -8.16 15.30 7.43
C LEU A 102 -7.77 16.64 6.79
N SER A 103 -8.74 17.52 6.49
CA SER A 103 -8.43 18.85 5.93
C SER A 103 -7.70 19.77 6.91
N GLN A 104 -7.78 19.49 8.20
CA GLN A 104 -7.06 20.23 9.23
C GLN A 104 -5.66 19.69 9.49
N TRP A 105 -5.32 18.53 8.92
CA TRP A 105 -3.99 17.97 9.13
C TRP A 105 -2.92 18.87 8.52
N LYS A 106 -1.79 18.99 9.21
CA LYS A 106 -0.63 19.75 8.77
C LYS A 106 0.60 18.86 8.76
N PHE A 107 1.40 19.07 7.72
CA PHE A 107 2.65 18.36 7.51
C PHE A 107 3.79 19.37 7.40
N LYS A 108 5.00 18.99 7.79
CA LYS A 108 6.20 19.56 7.20
C LYS A 108 6.25 19.08 5.75
N PRO A 109 6.40 19.94 4.74
CA PRO A 109 6.35 19.53 3.34
C PRO A 109 7.48 18.56 2.99
N GLY A 110 7.20 17.66 2.05
CA GLY A 110 8.22 16.81 1.43
C GLY A 110 8.91 17.52 0.26
N SER A 111 10.04 16.97 -0.17
CA SER A 111 10.80 17.46 -1.31
C SER A 111 11.41 16.33 -2.12
N ILE A 112 11.63 16.57 -3.42
CA ILE A 112 12.38 15.68 -4.32
C ILE A 112 13.55 16.50 -4.87
N ALA A 113 14.77 15.99 -4.72
CA ALA A 113 16.02 16.70 -5.02
C ALA A 113 16.09 18.10 -4.38
N GLY A 114 15.60 18.23 -3.14
CA GLY A 114 15.54 19.50 -2.42
C GLY A 114 14.39 20.44 -2.84
N CYS A 115 13.65 20.12 -3.90
CA CYS A 115 12.50 20.92 -4.35
C CYS A 115 11.20 20.47 -3.64
N PRO A 116 10.50 21.36 -2.91
CA PRO A 116 9.20 21.05 -2.33
C PRO A 116 8.24 20.49 -3.36
N THR A 117 7.68 19.31 -3.10
CA THR A 117 6.88 18.55 -4.06
C THR A 117 5.59 18.09 -3.40
N GLU A 118 4.53 17.93 -4.19
CA GLU A 118 3.26 17.42 -3.71
C GLU A 118 3.30 15.90 -3.56
N PHE A 119 2.77 15.39 -2.45
CA PHE A 119 2.76 13.97 -2.15
C PHE A 119 1.33 13.45 -2.02
N PRO A 120 0.92 12.48 -2.84
CA PRO A 120 -0.32 11.77 -2.60
C PRO A 120 -0.16 10.86 -1.39
N MET A 121 -1.19 10.82 -0.54
CA MET A 121 -1.20 10.07 0.70
C MET A 121 -2.49 9.28 0.85
N GLN A 122 -2.39 8.19 1.61
CA GLN A 122 -3.50 7.36 2.00
C GLN A 122 -3.48 7.18 3.51
N VAL A 123 -4.66 7.04 4.12
CA VAL A 123 -4.82 6.79 5.55
C VAL A 123 -5.96 5.82 5.77
N LYS A 124 -5.79 4.86 6.68
CA LYS A 124 -6.88 3.99 7.13
C LYS A 124 -7.47 4.56 8.40
N ILE A 125 -8.78 4.75 8.40
CA ILE A 125 -9.49 5.31 9.54
C ILE A 125 -10.46 4.25 10.03
N SER A 126 -10.25 3.81 11.27
CA SER A 126 -11.17 2.95 11.99
C SER A 126 -12.09 3.80 12.88
N PHE A 127 -13.36 3.39 12.97
CA PHE A 127 -14.36 3.95 13.87
C PHE A 127 -15.12 2.81 14.54
N ALA A 128 -15.57 3.04 15.77
CA ALA A 128 -16.33 2.07 16.56
C ALA A 128 -17.51 2.75 17.23
N GLU A 129 -18.49 1.93 17.63
CA GLU A 129 -19.66 2.37 18.37
C GLU A 129 -19.26 2.92 19.74
N SER A 130 -19.78 4.10 20.05
CA SER A 130 -19.43 4.88 21.24
C SER A 130 -19.92 4.29 22.57
N ALA A 131 -20.67 3.18 22.55
CA ALA A 131 -21.26 2.56 23.73
C ALA A 131 -20.27 1.74 24.57
N ASN A 132 -19.11 1.34 24.00
CA ASN A 132 -18.08 0.61 24.74
C ASN A 132 -16.79 1.46 24.85
N PRO A 133 -16.45 1.97 26.05
CA PRO A 133 -15.23 2.75 26.28
C PRO A 133 -13.94 2.03 25.86
N GLU A 134 -13.87 0.69 25.99
CA GLU A 134 -12.73 -0.11 25.54
C GLU A 134 -12.64 -0.18 24.01
N ALA A 135 -13.78 -0.33 23.32
CA ALA A 135 -13.84 -0.31 21.85
C ALA A 135 -13.53 1.08 21.28
N VAL A 136 -13.94 2.15 21.97
CA VAL A 136 -13.58 3.53 21.62
C VAL A 136 -12.07 3.74 21.77
N ASN A 137 -11.45 3.25 22.84
CA ASN A 137 -10.00 3.35 23.04
C ASN A 137 -9.21 2.48 22.05
N ALA A 138 -9.70 1.29 21.72
CA ALA A 138 -9.13 0.42 20.69
C ALA A 138 -9.27 1.01 19.27
N ALA A 139 -10.41 1.61 18.92
CA ALA A 139 -10.57 2.30 17.66
C ALA A 139 -9.69 3.57 17.59
N LYS A 140 -9.57 4.30 18.71
CA LYS A 140 -8.66 5.45 18.83
C LYS A 140 -7.19 5.08 18.67
N SER A 141 -6.77 3.87 19.07
CA SER A 141 -5.39 3.36 18.88
C SER A 141 -5.18 2.73 17.49
N GLN A 142 -6.25 2.31 16.81
CA GLN A 142 -6.23 1.78 15.45
C GLN A 142 -6.37 2.84 14.34
N GLN A 143 -6.67 4.10 14.69
CA GLN A 143 -6.54 5.23 13.76
C GLN A 143 -5.07 5.47 13.46
N GLY A 144 -4.55 4.71 12.51
CA GLY A 144 -3.19 4.82 12.02
C GLY A 144 -3.17 5.59 10.72
N LEU A 145 -2.24 6.54 10.60
CA LEU A 145 -1.73 6.95 9.30
C LEU A 145 -1.12 5.72 8.62
N ILE A 146 -1.93 4.92 7.90
CA ILE A 146 -1.39 3.93 6.98
C ILE A 146 -1.03 4.69 5.71
N PHE A 147 0.09 5.38 5.78
CA PHE A 147 0.88 5.55 4.59
C PHE A 147 1.24 4.11 4.17
N ASP A 148 0.51 3.50 3.23
CA ASP A 148 1.05 2.34 2.51
C ASP A 148 2.11 2.85 1.53
N PHE A 149 3.04 3.59 2.13
CA PHE A 149 4.23 4.17 1.55
C PHE A 149 4.97 3.13 0.78
N ARG A 150 5.01 1.93 1.34
CA ARG A 150 5.66 0.78 0.76
C ARG A 150 5.03 0.49 -0.59
N HIS A 151 3.70 0.39 -0.67
CA HIS A 151 3.02 0.19 -1.95
C HIS A 151 3.20 1.35 -2.90
N TRP A 152 3.16 2.59 -2.40
CA TRP A 152 3.39 3.78 -3.22
C TRP A 152 4.81 3.82 -3.79
N LEU A 153 5.85 3.62 -2.98
CA LEU A 153 7.25 3.56 -3.40
C LEU A 153 7.49 2.42 -4.39
N ILE A 154 6.91 1.26 -4.11
CA ILE A 154 7.01 0.09 -4.98
C ILE A 154 6.40 0.43 -6.34
N ARG A 155 5.19 1.00 -6.35
CA ARG A 155 4.50 1.38 -7.59
C ARG A 155 5.21 2.51 -8.33
N SER A 156 5.78 3.47 -7.61
CA SER A 156 6.57 4.56 -8.19
C SER A 156 7.88 4.06 -8.79
N SER A 157 8.52 3.07 -8.15
CA SER A 157 9.79 2.50 -8.58
C SER A 157 9.63 1.53 -9.75
N PHE A 158 8.52 0.80 -9.78
CA PHE A 158 8.30 -0.30 -10.72
C PHE A 158 6.88 -0.27 -11.31
N PRO A 159 6.46 0.83 -11.96
CA PRO A 159 5.07 1.00 -12.40
C PRO A 159 4.62 -0.09 -13.38
N GLU A 160 5.46 -0.42 -14.37
CA GLU A 160 5.16 -1.40 -15.41
C GLU A 160 4.94 -2.81 -14.83
N LEU A 161 5.83 -3.25 -13.94
CA LEU A 161 5.77 -4.58 -13.34
C LEU A 161 4.60 -4.70 -12.35
N ILE A 162 4.26 -3.61 -11.63
CA ILE A 162 3.05 -3.59 -10.79
C ILE A 162 1.78 -3.67 -11.64
N ASP A 163 1.70 -2.89 -12.72
CA ASP A 163 0.53 -2.94 -13.63
C ASP A 163 0.37 -4.33 -14.26
N GLU A 164 1.47 -4.98 -14.64
CA GLU A 164 1.47 -6.36 -15.12
C GLU A 164 0.89 -7.33 -14.08
N ILE A 165 1.41 -7.31 -12.85
CA ILE A 165 0.95 -8.20 -11.77
C ILE A 165 -0.53 -7.97 -11.48
N GLU A 166 -0.97 -6.73 -11.38
CA GLU A 166 -2.37 -6.42 -11.15
C GLU A 166 -3.28 -6.85 -12.30
N MET A 167 -2.83 -6.71 -13.55
CA MET A 167 -3.58 -7.21 -14.71
C MET A 167 -3.75 -8.74 -14.63
N LYS A 168 -2.71 -9.46 -14.21
CA LYS A 168 -2.77 -10.93 -14.02
C LYS A 168 -3.70 -11.32 -12.87
N GLU A 169 -3.60 -10.66 -11.72
CA GLU A 169 -4.52 -10.87 -10.59
C GLU A 169 -5.98 -10.59 -10.98
N ARG A 170 -6.25 -9.54 -11.76
CA ARG A 170 -7.59 -9.25 -12.30
C ARG A 170 -8.12 -10.32 -13.25
N ARG A 171 -7.24 -11.03 -13.95
CA ARG A 171 -7.58 -12.20 -14.79
C ARG A 171 -7.80 -13.47 -13.97
N GLY A 172 -7.72 -13.39 -12.64
CA GLY A 172 -7.92 -14.51 -11.72
C GLY A 172 -6.65 -15.28 -11.42
N GLU A 173 -5.47 -14.81 -11.85
CA GLU A 173 -4.22 -15.46 -11.48
C GLU A 173 -3.93 -15.26 -9.99
N LYS A 174 -3.62 -16.36 -9.31
CA LYS A 174 -3.36 -16.34 -7.87
C LYS A 174 -1.91 -15.96 -7.61
N LEU A 175 -1.69 -14.74 -7.13
CA LEU A 175 -0.40 -14.28 -6.66
C LEU A 175 -0.14 -14.73 -5.22
N VAL A 176 0.98 -15.41 -5.02
CA VAL A 176 1.60 -15.60 -3.71
C VAL A 176 2.79 -14.66 -3.64
N ARG A 177 2.77 -13.73 -2.68
CA ARG A 177 3.82 -12.73 -2.47
C ARG A 177 5.15 -13.39 -2.09
N PRO A 178 6.29 -12.74 -2.40
CA PRO A 178 7.60 -13.29 -2.05
C PRO A 178 7.74 -13.37 -0.52
N LYS A 179 8.56 -14.30 -0.04
CA LYS A 179 8.79 -14.52 1.40
C LYS A 179 10.27 -14.36 1.73
N LEU A 180 10.56 -13.68 2.84
CA LEU A 180 11.88 -13.64 3.40
C LEU A 180 12.19 -14.98 4.07
N ALA A 181 13.15 -15.72 3.54
CA ALA A 181 13.60 -17.00 4.13
C ALA A 181 14.68 -16.76 5.18
N LYS A 182 15.62 -15.86 4.89
CA LYS A 182 16.67 -15.43 5.82
C LYS A 182 16.84 -13.93 5.74
N ALA A 183 16.82 -13.27 6.90
CA ALA A 183 16.96 -11.83 6.97
C ALA A 183 18.32 -11.35 6.43
N PRO A 184 18.36 -10.19 5.76
CA PRO A 184 19.59 -9.43 5.51
C PRO A 184 20.46 -9.28 6.75
N SER A 185 21.76 -9.10 6.53
CA SER A 185 22.69 -8.75 7.60
C SER A 185 22.30 -7.41 8.25
N ASN A 186 22.47 -7.31 9.57
CA ASN A 186 22.32 -6.04 10.27
C ASN A 186 23.39 -5.05 9.77
N ILE A 187 22.97 -3.83 9.47
CA ILE A 187 23.86 -2.75 9.01
C ILE A 187 24.09 -1.74 10.13
N LYS A 188 25.33 -1.27 10.26
CA LYS A 188 25.70 -0.19 11.18
C LYS A 188 25.86 1.10 10.37
N HIS A 189 25.36 2.20 10.90
CA HIS A 189 25.56 3.51 10.28
C HIS A 189 27.02 3.96 10.45
N PRO A 190 27.67 4.55 9.42
CA PRO A 190 29.06 5.01 9.51
C PRO A 190 29.27 6.08 10.60
N ASP A 191 28.33 7.01 10.71
CA ASP A 191 28.27 7.96 11.82
C ASP A 191 27.55 7.32 13.02
N PRO A 192 28.25 7.10 14.15
CA PRO A 192 27.69 6.46 15.34
C PRO A 192 26.76 7.38 16.14
N THR A 193 26.44 8.59 15.67
CA THR A 193 25.47 9.49 16.29
C THR A 193 24.13 9.54 15.53
N LYS A 194 24.05 8.92 14.35
CA LYS A 194 22.84 8.92 13.51
C LYS A 194 22.02 7.66 13.74
N THR A 195 20.75 7.85 14.09
CA THR A 195 19.71 6.80 14.04
C THR A 195 18.68 7.15 12.98
N GLY A 196 18.10 6.13 12.35
CA GLY A 196 17.11 6.38 11.31
C GLY A 196 16.52 5.13 10.69
N ILE A 197 15.56 5.36 9.81
CA ILE A 197 14.94 4.33 8.97
C ILE A 197 15.17 4.73 7.52
N VAL A 198 15.77 3.83 6.75
CA VAL A 198 15.88 3.95 5.29
C VAL A 198 14.83 3.05 4.67
N PHE A 199 14.10 3.56 3.69
CA PHE A 199 13.18 2.74 2.92
C PHE A 199 13.86 2.25 1.66
N THR A 200 13.69 0.97 1.38
CA THR A 200 14.26 0.36 0.19
C THR A 200 13.16 -0.34 -0.58
N THR A 201 13.22 -0.24 -1.90
CA THR A 201 12.39 -1.05 -2.79
C THR A 201 13.26 -1.75 -3.80
N PHE A 202 12.91 -2.96 -4.16
CA PHE A 202 13.68 -3.78 -5.08
C PHE A 202 12.77 -4.85 -5.69
N ILE A 203 13.22 -5.45 -6.78
CA ILE A 203 12.55 -6.59 -7.40
C ILE A 203 13.16 -7.86 -6.82
N ILE A 204 12.33 -8.77 -6.32
CA ILE A 204 12.75 -10.16 -6.14
C ILE A 204 12.43 -10.88 -7.44
N ASN A 205 13.44 -11.25 -8.21
CA ASN A 205 13.23 -11.92 -9.49
C ASN A 205 12.73 -13.36 -9.30
N ALA A 206 12.40 -14.04 -10.41
CA ALA A 206 11.85 -15.40 -10.38
C ALA A 206 12.80 -16.45 -9.75
N LYS A 207 14.10 -16.13 -9.58
CA LYS A 207 15.08 -16.98 -8.90
C LYS A 207 15.22 -16.67 -7.39
N GLY A 208 14.45 -15.71 -6.88
CA GLY A 208 14.55 -15.28 -5.49
C GLY A 208 15.72 -14.32 -5.21
N ARG A 209 16.32 -13.72 -6.24
CA ARG A 209 17.43 -12.77 -6.07
C ARG A 209 16.92 -11.31 -6.12
N PRO A 210 17.38 -10.44 -5.22
CA PRO A 210 17.11 -9.01 -5.29
C PRO A 210 17.82 -8.35 -6.49
N GLU A 211 17.14 -7.45 -7.18
CA GLU A 211 17.68 -6.60 -8.25
C GLU A 211 16.96 -5.25 -8.27
N ASN A 212 17.49 -4.29 -9.03
CA ASN A 212 16.94 -2.93 -9.19
C ASN A 212 16.64 -2.27 -7.83
N ILE A 213 17.63 -2.24 -6.93
CA ILE A 213 17.49 -1.72 -5.58
C ILE A 213 17.45 -0.19 -5.61
N HIS A 214 16.35 0.38 -5.13
CA HIS A 214 16.19 1.81 -4.88
C HIS A 214 16.24 2.07 -3.38
N ILE A 215 17.04 3.05 -2.98
CA ILE A 215 17.22 3.47 -1.60
C ILE A 215 16.68 4.90 -1.47
N PHE A 216 15.74 5.11 -0.57
CA PHE A 216 15.07 6.38 -0.35
C PHE A 216 15.55 7.04 0.94
N GLY A 217 15.87 8.32 0.85
CA GLY A 217 16.30 9.16 1.97
C GLY A 217 17.68 9.78 1.79
N ASP A 218 18.06 10.62 2.75
CA ASP A 218 19.38 11.24 2.81
C ASP A 218 20.40 10.25 3.41
N VAL A 219 21.09 9.52 2.52
CA VAL A 219 21.99 8.44 2.88
C VAL A 219 23.33 8.70 2.19
N PRO A 220 24.46 8.79 2.93
CA PRO A 220 25.79 8.93 2.34
C PRO A 220 26.07 7.83 1.30
N ALA A 221 26.81 8.16 0.24
CA ALA A 221 27.07 7.23 -0.86
C ALA A 221 27.70 5.89 -0.39
N GLU A 222 28.67 5.97 0.51
CA GLU A 222 29.31 4.83 1.18
C GLU A 222 28.31 3.95 1.97
N PHE A 223 27.29 4.57 2.59
CA PHE A 223 26.28 3.83 3.33
C PHE A 223 25.22 3.21 2.40
N ARG A 224 24.95 3.80 1.23
CA ARG A 224 24.07 3.22 0.20
C ARG A 224 24.59 1.87 -0.32
N GLU A 225 25.90 1.75 -0.50
CA GLU A 225 26.53 0.48 -0.89
C GLU A 225 26.34 -0.58 0.21
N THR A 226 26.54 -0.20 1.47
CA THR A 226 26.34 -1.09 2.62
C THR A 226 24.90 -1.61 2.70
N ILE A 227 23.90 -0.73 2.49
CA ILE A 227 22.48 -1.12 2.46
C ILE A 227 22.19 -2.07 1.30
N SER A 228 22.72 -1.77 0.10
CA SER A 228 22.56 -2.62 -1.08
C SER A 228 23.13 -4.02 -0.84
N ASN A 229 24.35 -4.10 -0.31
CA ASN A 229 25.02 -5.36 0.00
C ASN A 229 24.28 -6.18 1.06
N ALA A 230 23.68 -5.52 2.05
CA ALA A 230 22.84 -6.19 3.03
C ALA A 230 21.57 -6.79 2.40
N ILE A 231 20.88 -6.04 1.52
CA ILE A 231 19.72 -6.57 0.78
C ILE A 231 20.14 -7.79 -0.06
N LEU A 232 21.27 -7.70 -0.75
CA LEU A 232 21.80 -8.80 -1.56
C LEU A 232 22.21 -10.02 -0.73
N SER A 233 22.51 -9.86 0.56
CA SER A 233 22.87 -10.96 1.46
C SER A 233 21.66 -11.73 2.01
N GLY A 234 20.44 -11.22 1.82
CA GLY A 234 19.22 -11.89 2.24
C GLY A 234 18.86 -13.09 1.35
N GLU A 235 18.10 -14.05 1.91
CA GLU A 235 17.56 -15.16 1.12
C GLU A 235 16.05 -14.99 0.98
N TYR A 236 15.58 -14.99 -0.27
CA TYR A 236 14.18 -14.72 -0.59
C TYR A 236 13.58 -15.86 -1.39
N LYS A 237 12.39 -16.30 -1.00
CA LYS A 237 11.53 -17.11 -1.87
C LYS A 237 10.82 -16.17 -2.84
N PRO A 238 10.89 -16.42 -4.16
CA PRO A 238 10.24 -15.57 -5.15
C PRO A 238 8.72 -15.58 -4.96
N ALA A 239 8.06 -14.58 -5.55
CA ALA A 239 6.62 -14.65 -5.69
C ALA A 239 6.25 -15.80 -6.62
N THR A 240 5.01 -16.29 -6.53
CA THR A 240 4.46 -17.18 -7.54
C THR A 240 3.13 -16.67 -8.09
N LEU A 241 2.92 -16.82 -9.39
CA LEU A 241 1.63 -16.64 -10.04
C LEU A 241 1.16 -18.01 -10.52
N ASN A 242 0.00 -18.46 -10.02
CA ASN A 242 -0.51 -19.80 -10.27
C ASN A 242 0.52 -20.90 -9.99
N GLY A 243 1.32 -20.72 -8.93
CA GLY A 243 2.37 -21.66 -8.52
C GLY A 243 3.69 -21.56 -9.30
N LYS A 244 3.77 -20.76 -10.36
CA LYS A 244 5.01 -20.54 -11.13
C LYS A 244 5.79 -19.34 -10.58
N PRO A 245 7.12 -19.44 -10.38
CA PRO A 245 7.93 -18.30 -9.93
C PRO A 245 7.77 -17.08 -10.82
N HIS A 246 7.63 -15.91 -10.21
CA HIS A 246 7.43 -14.64 -10.89
C HIS A 246 8.23 -13.53 -10.19
N ALA A 247 8.72 -12.57 -10.99
CA ALA A 247 9.35 -11.39 -10.43
C ALA A 247 8.32 -10.55 -9.68
N CYS A 248 8.66 -10.04 -8.50
CA CYS A 248 7.74 -9.22 -7.71
C CYS A 248 8.50 -8.06 -7.07
N PRO A 249 8.08 -6.82 -7.36
CA PRO A 249 8.49 -5.67 -6.58
C PRO A 249 8.12 -5.84 -5.11
N THR A 250 9.04 -5.47 -4.24
CA THR A 250 8.84 -5.45 -2.79
C THR A 250 9.55 -4.25 -2.18
N GLY A 251 9.32 -4.03 -0.89
CA GLY A 251 10.00 -2.99 -0.13
C GLY A 251 10.23 -3.41 1.31
N MET A 252 11.34 -2.97 1.88
CA MET A 252 11.75 -3.27 3.24
C MET A 252 12.28 -1.99 3.91
N PRO A 253 11.74 -1.61 5.08
CA PRO A 253 12.38 -0.60 5.91
C PRO A 253 13.62 -1.20 6.59
N PHE A 254 14.73 -0.46 6.56
CA PHE A 254 15.95 -0.77 7.31
C PHE A 254 16.10 0.24 8.43
N LYS A 255 16.04 -0.23 9.67
CA LYS A 255 16.42 0.57 10.84
C LYS A 255 17.93 0.45 11.04
N PHE A 256 18.62 1.57 11.19
CA PHE A 256 20.00 1.57 11.65
C PHE A 256 20.08 2.25 13.02
N ILE A 257 20.88 1.66 13.91
CA ILE A 257 21.05 2.07 15.30
C ILE A 257 22.51 2.50 15.49
N THR A 258 22.73 3.48 16.33
CA THR A 258 24.05 3.92 16.81
C THR A 258 24.66 2.90 17.77
N HIS A 259 25.99 2.87 17.91
CA HIS A 259 26.64 2.17 19.04
C HIS A 259 26.06 2.75 20.34
N GLY A 260 25.52 1.90 21.21
CA GLY A 260 25.09 2.33 22.55
C GLY A 260 23.80 1.75 23.11
N TYR A 261 23.26 0.65 22.55
CA TYR A 261 22.32 -0.19 23.31
C TYR A 261 22.66 -1.65 23.04
N SER A 262 23.58 -2.19 23.84
CA SER A 262 23.59 -3.61 24.15
C SER A 262 22.36 -3.88 25.01
N ASP A 263 21.54 -4.84 24.58
CA ASP A 263 20.63 -5.52 25.50
C ASP A 263 21.52 -6.26 26.52
N GLU A 264 21.77 -5.62 27.67
CA GLU A 264 22.03 -6.35 28.92
C GLU A 264 20.70 -6.72 29.57
#